data_AF-A0A820SJQ9-F1
#
_entry.id   AF-A0A820SJQ9-F1
#
_cell.length_a   1.000
_cell.length_b   1.000
_cell.length_c   1.000
_cell.angle_alpha   90.00
_cell.angle_beta   90.00
_cell.angle_gamma   90.00
#
_symmetry.space_group_name_H-M   'P 1'
#
loop_
_entity.id
_entity.type
_entity.pdbx_description
1 polymer ?
#
loop_
_entity_poly.entity_id
_entity_poly.type
_entity_poly.pdbx_seq_one_letter_code
_entity_poly.pdbx_strand_id
1 'polypeptide(L)'
;YNCTDRSGLVELAECAALCNDSALDYNETKKVFEKVGEATETALTVLVEKMNVFNTNKSQLSPHEQAMASNTVIRQKYRKDFTLEFSRDRKSMSTYVTPTAQGAGQQNPKMFVKGAPESVIERCTH
;
A
#
# COMPACT_ATOMS: atom_id res chain seq x y z
N TYR A 1 -15.35 -12.76 3.80
CA TYR A 1 -14.54 -12.41 4.98
C TYR A 1 -14.23 -10.92 4.94
N ASN A 2 -14.51 -10.18 6.01
CA ASN A 2 -14.25 -8.75 6.09
C ASN A 2 -12.81 -8.52 6.59
N CYS A 3 -11.98 -7.82 5.80
CA CYS A 3 -10.59 -7.56 6.18
C CYS A 3 -10.48 -6.48 7.26
N THR A 4 -11.50 -5.62 7.38
CA THR A 4 -11.57 -4.50 8.34
C THR A 4 -11.43 -4.97 9.78
N ASP A 5 -11.97 -6.15 10.10
CA ASP A 5 -12.06 -6.65 11.48
C ASP A 5 -10.75 -7.27 11.98
N ARG A 6 -9.68 -7.26 11.17
CA ARG A 6 -8.39 -7.87 11.48
C ARG A 6 -7.28 -6.85 11.35
N SER A 7 -6.76 -6.39 12.49
CA SER A 7 -5.66 -5.41 12.56
C SER A 7 -4.46 -5.79 11.70
N GLY A 8 -4.04 -7.07 11.72
CA GLY A 8 -2.93 -7.53 10.89
C GLY A 8 -3.16 -7.41 9.38
N LEU A 9 -4.41 -7.52 8.91
CA LEU A 9 -4.73 -7.29 7.50
C LEU A 9 -4.77 -5.79 7.16
N VAL A 10 -5.18 -4.94 8.10
CA VAL A 10 -5.11 -3.49 7.94
C VAL A 10 -3.65 -3.05 7.79
N GLU A 11 -2.77 -3.46 8.70
CA GLU A 11 -1.33 -3.11 8.64
C GLU A 11 -0.64 -3.70 7.40
N LEU A 12 -1.02 -4.89 6.96
CA LEU A 12 -0.52 -5.48 5.73
C LEU A 12 -0.91 -4.64 4.50
N ALA A 13 -2.16 -4.17 4.44
CA ALA A 13 -2.61 -3.27 3.37
C ALA A 13 -1.91 -1.91 3.43
N GLU A 14 -1.66 -1.37 4.62
CA GLU A 14 -0.88 -0.14 4.80
C GLU A 14 0.55 -0.29 4.26
N CYS A 15 1.24 -1.38 4.62
CA CYS A 15 2.57 -1.69 4.11
C CYS A 15 2.57 -1.81 2.58
N ALA A 16 1.61 -2.56 2.02
CA ALA A 16 1.46 -2.78 0.58
C ALA A 16 1.17 -1.49 -0.21
N ALA A 17 0.46 -0.53 0.38
CA ALA A 17 0.13 0.75 -0.26
C ALA A 17 1.24 1.80 -0.11
N LEU A 18 1.96 1.85 1.02
CA LEU A 18 2.90 2.92 1.35
C LEU A 18 4.35 2.58 0.99
N CYS A 19 4.76 1.32 1.16
CA CYS A 19 6.04 0.82 0.69
C CYS A 19 5.93 0.39 -0.78
N ASN A 20 5.45 1.29 -1.65
CA ASN A 20 5.10 0.99 -3.04
C ASN A 20 5.10 2.25 -3.90
N ASP A 21 5.79 2.21 -5.04
CA ASP A 21 5.92 3.31 -5.99
C ASP A 21 5.15 3.07 -7.31
N SER A 22 4.47 1.92 -7.41
CA SER A 22 3.63 1.55 -8.54
C SER A 22 2.16 1.87 -8.29
N ALA A 23 1.40 1.97 -9.38
CA ALA A 23 -0.01 2.31 -9.40
C ALA A 23 -0.78 1.44 -10.40
N LEU A 24 -2.10 1.61 -10.39
CA LEU A 24 -3.02 1.03 -11.36
C LEU A 24 -3.72 2.19 -12.08
N ASP A 25 -3.80 2.11 -13.41
CA ASP A 25 -4.51 3.08 -14.25
C ASP A 25 -5.62 2.37 -15.03
N TYR A 26 -6.68 3.10 -15.38
CA TYR A 26 -7.75 2.56 -16.22
C TYR A 26 -7.65 3.12 -17.64
N ASN A 27 -7.35 2.24 -18.59
CA ASN A 27 -7.27 2.61 -20.00
C ASN A 27 -8.69 2.68 -20.60
N GLU A 28 -9.19 3.90 -20.78
CA GLU A 28 -10.53 4.15 -21.33
C GLU A 28 -10.75 3.61 -22.75
N THR A 29 -9.69 3.54 -23.57
CA THR A 29 -9.80 3.03 -24.95
C THR A 29 -9.91 1.51 -24.97
N LYS A 30 -9.05 0.83 -24.21
CA LYS A 30 -9.01 -0.64 -24.15
C LYS A 30 -10.03 -1.23 -23.17
N LYS A 31 -10.62 -0.39 -22.31
CA LYS A 31 -11.54 -0.78 -21.24
C LYS A 31 -10.94 -1.79 -20.25
N VAL A 32 -9.64 -1.66 -19.96
CA VAL A 32 -8.90 -2.54 -19.04
C VAL A 32 -8.05 -1.72 -18.05
N PHE A 33 -7.78 -2.31 -16.88
CA PHE A 33 -6.81 -1.77 -15.94
C PHE A 33 -5.39 -2.14 -16.39
N GLU A 34 -4.53 -1.14 -16.49
CA GLU A 34 -3.14 -1.28 -16.88
C GLU A 34 -2.21 -0.96 -15.70
N LYS A 35 -1.07 -1.64 -15.66
CA LYS A 35 -0.06 -1.40 -14.64
C LYS A 35 0.71 -0.11 -14.92
N VAL A 36 1.02 0.64 -13.88
CA VAL A 36 1.99 1.74 -13.92
C VAL A 36 3.10 1.40 -12.94
N GLY A 37 4.32 1.18 -13.44
CA GLY A 37 5.46 0.72 -12.64
C GLY A 37 5.75 -0.79 -12.74
N GLU A 38 6.33 -1.35 -11.69
CA GLU A 38 6.76 -2.74 -11.63
C GLU A 38 5.59 -3.70 -11.39
N ALA A 39 5.59 -4.84 -12.07
CA ALA A 39 4.49 -5.81 -12.00
C ALA A 39 4.26 -6.37 -10.59
N THR A 40 5.35 -6.60 -9.84
CA THR A 40 5.33 -7.09 -8.45
C THR A 40 4.66 -6.09 -7.51
N GLU A 41 4.95 -4.81 -7.69
CA GLU A 41 4.37 -3.73 -6.91
C GLU A 41 2.92 -3.41 -7.30
N THR A 42 2.60 -3.41 -8.60
CA THR A 42 1.21 -3.23 -9.04
C THR A 42 0.32 -4.36 -8.51
N ALA A 43 0.83 -5.58 -8.38
CA ALA A 43 0.06 -6.67 -7.76
C ALA A 43 -0.32 -6.35 -6.31
N LEU A 44 0.56 -5.68 -5.54
CA LEU A 44 0.26 -5.20 -4.19
C LEU A 44 -0.76 -4.06 -4.21
N THR A 45 -0.68 -3.15 -5.19
CA THR A 45 -1.69 -2.09 -5.40
C THR A 45 -3.08 -2.71 -5.61
N VAL A 46 -3.18 -3.72 -6.48
CA VAL A 46 -4.43 -4.47 -6.73
C VAL A 46 -4.91 -5.22 -5.48
N LEU A 47 -3.99 -5.80 -4.71
CA LEU A 47 -4.33 -6.47 -3.44
C LEU A 47 -5.03 -5.50 -2.48
N VAL A 48 -4.48 -4.29 -2.31
CA VAL A 48 -5.05 -3.25 -1.44
C VAL A 48 -6.46 -2.86 -1.91
N GLU A 49 -6.66 -2.69 -3.22
CA GLU A 49 -7.99 -2.38 -3.77
C GLU A 49 -9.02 -3.48 -3.50
N LYS A 50 -8.61 -4.75 -3.52
CA LYS A 50 -9.47 -5.91 -3.23
C LYS A 50 -9.74 -6.11 -1.74
N MET A 51 -8.74 -5.85 -0.88
CA MET A 51 -8.89 -5.99 0.56
C MET A 51 -9.84 -4.93 1.14
N ASN A 52 -9.82 -3.71 0.58
CA ASN A 52 -10.68 -2.59 0.98
C ASN A 52 -10.82 -2.44 2.51
N VAL A 53 -9.69 -2.43 3.22
CA VAL A 53 -9.61 -2.54 4.69
C VAL A 53 -10.29 -1.42 5.47
N PHE A 54 -10.70 -0.34 4.80
CA PHE A 54 -11.43 0.79 5.39
C PHE A 54 -12.87 0.90 4.87
N ASN A 55 -13.39 -0.13 4.19
CA ASN A 55 -14.74 -0.15 3.61
C ASN A 55 -15.05 1.09 2.77
N THR A 56 -14.08 1.57 1.98
CA THR A 56 -14.27 2.70 1.08
C THR A 56 -15.41 2.37 0.12
N ASN A 57 -16.42 3.24 0.04
CA ASN A 57 -17.51 3.07 -0.90
C ASN A 57 -17.03 3.41 -2.31
N LYS A 58 -16.96 2.39 -3.17
CA LYS A 58 -16.52 2.52 -4.58
C LYS A 58 -17.68 2.49 -5.59
N SER A 59 -18.93 2.33 -5.13
CA SER A 59 -20.08 2.10 -6.00
C SER A 59 -20.39 3.25 -6.97
N GLN A 60 -20.06 4.48 -6.57
CA GLN A 60 -20.31 5.70 -7.35
C GLN A 60 -19.05 6.21 -8.06
N LEU A 61 -17.93 5.48 -7.96
CA LEU A 61 -16.66 5.88 -8.57
C LEU A 61 -16.59 5.38 -10.02
N SER A 62 -16.05 6.21 -10.90
CA SER A 62 -15.68 5.80 -12.26
C SER A 62 -14.60 4.71 -12.23
N PRO A 63 -14.45 3.89 -13.28
CA PRO A 63 -13.38 2.89 -13.35
C PRO A 63 -11.98 3.48 -13.11
N HIS A 64 -11.73 4.69 -13.60
CA HIS A 64 -10.49 5.43 -13.35
C HIS A 64 -10.29 5.73 -11.85
N GLU A 65 -11.31 6.24 -11.15
CA GLU A 65 -11.23 6.50 -9.70
C GLU A 65 -11.13 5.21 -8.88
N GLN A 66 -11.80 4.14 -9.32
CA GLN A 66 -11.74 2.83 -8.67
C GLN A 66 -10.34 2.21 -8.69
N ALA A 67 -9.50 2.56 -9.67
CA ALA A 67 -8.17 1.98 -9.83
C ALA A 67 -7.28 2.19 -8.59
N MET A 68 -7.45 3.31 -7.89
CA MET A 68 -6.61 3.73 -6.77
C MET A 68 -7.40 4.15 -5.51
N ALA A 69 -8.69 3.83 -5.43
CA ALA A 69 -9.57 4.33 -4.38
C ALA A 69 -9.11 3.95 -2.97
N SER A 70 -8.87 2.67 -2.70
CA SER A 70 -8.44 2.21 -1.37
C SER A 70 -6.99 2.61 -1.06
N ASN A 71 -6.11 2.54 -2.06
CA ASN A 71 -4.72 2.99 -1.91
C ASN A 71 -4.65 4.48 -1.53
N THR A 72 -5.49 5.30 -2.15
CA THR A 72 -5.56 6.75 -1.87
C THR A 72 -6.00 7.02 -0.44
N VAL A 73 -7.00 6.30 0.07
CA VAL A 73 -7.45 6.43 1.47
C VAL A 73 -6.32 6.09 2.46
N ILE A 74 -5.56 5.02 2.21
CA ILE A 74 -4.40 4.69 3.04
C ILE A 74 -3.33 5.79 2.94
N ARG A 75 -3.00 6.24 1.72
CA ARG A 75 -1.98 7.28 1.50
C ARG A 75 -2.32 8.61 2.17
N GLN A 76 -3.60 8.96 2.33
CA GLN A 76 -4.01 10.18 3.03
C GLN A 76 -3.80 10.12 4.56
N LYS A 77 -3.76 8.92 5.14
CA LYS A 77 -3.53 8.74 6.59
C LYS A 77 -2.07 8.93 7.00
N TYR A 78 -1.13 8.96 6.04
CA TYR A 78 0.30 9.00 6.30
C TYR A 78 1.01 9.97 5.36
N ARG A 79 1.93 10.78 5.89
CA ARG A 79 2.91 11.48 5.08
C ARG A 79 4.07 10.53 4.80
N LYS A 80 4.34 10.23 3.53
CA LYS A 80 5.56 9.54 3.10
C LYS A 80 6.72 10.53 3.14
N ASP A 81 7.66 10.34 4.06
CA ASP A 81 8.81 11.25 4.21
C ASP A 81 9.93 10.88 3.24
N PHE A 82 10.33 9.61 3.17
CA PHE A 82 11.32 9.11 2.21
C PHE A 82 11.24 7.58 2.02
N THR A 83 11.77 7.11 0.89
CA THR A 83 11.96 5.68 0.58
C THR A 83 13.45 5.32 0.72
N LEU A 84 13.74 4.18 1.32
CA LEU A 84 15.01 3.48 1.18
C LEU A 84 14.86 2.46 0.04
N GLU A 85 15.29 2.87 -1.15
CA GLU A 85 15.15 2.15 -2.42
C GLU A 85 15.72 0.75 -2.39
N PHE A 86 15.01 -0.22 -2.98
CA PHE A 86 15.45 -1.61 -3.03
C PHE A 86 16.95 -1.74 -3.36
N SER A 87 17.69 -2.48 -2.54
CA SER A 87 19.06 -2.91 -2.87
C SER A 87 19.13 -4.43 -2.92
N ARG A 88 19.94 -4.92 -3.87
CA ARG A 88 20.24 -6.34 -4.03
C ARG A 88 20.93 -6.93 -2.81
N ASP A 89 21.73 -6.14 -2.09
CA ASP A 89 22.52 -6.62 -0.94
C ASP A 89 21.61 -7.00 0.23
N ARG A 90 20.59 -6.18 0.50
CA ARG A 90 19.62 -6.39 1.60
C ARG A 90 18.32 -7.06 1.15
N LYS A 91 18.11 -7.17 -0.16
CA LYS A 91 16.91 -7.72 -0.83
C LYS A 91 15.60 -7.16 -0.27
N SER A 92 15.57 -5.89 0.10
CA SER A 92 14.40 -5.24 0.68
C SER A 92 14.35 -3.74 0.37
N MET A 93 13.13 -3.22 0.35
CA MET A 93 12.78 -1.80 0.29
C MET A 93 12.08 -1.40 1.59
N SER A 94 12.20 -0.14 1.99
CA SER A 94 11.38 0.40 3.07
C SER A 94 10.97 1.84 2.84
N THR A 95 9.87 2.25 3.47
CA THR A 95 9.38 3.63 3.44
C THR A 95 9.18 4.14 4.85
N TYR A 96 9.76 5.29 5.16
CA TYR A 96 9.52 6.00 6.42
C TYR A 96 8.30 6.90 6.26
N VAL A 97 7.35 6.77 7.18
CA VAL A 97 6.09 7.52 7.17
C VAL A 97 5.79 8.14 8.52
N THR A 98 5.17 9.31 8.49
CA THR A 98 4.64 10.01 9.67
C THR A 98 3.11 10.03 9.58
N PRO A 99 2.37 9.50 10.57
CA PRO A 99 0.90 9.58 10.59
C PRO A 99 0.40 11.02 10.49
N THR A 100 -0.62 11.25 9.66
CA THR A 100 -1.28 12.56 9.60
C THR A 100 -2.26 12.71 10.76
N ALA A 101 -2.62 13.94 11.12
CA ALA A 101 -3.60 14.21 12.18
C ALA A 101 -4.98 13.55 11.94
N GLN A 102 -5.29 13.21 10.68
CA GLN A 102 -6.51 12.50 10.26
C GLN A 102 -6.40 10.97 10.40
N GLY A 103 -5.19 10.43 10.64
CA GLY A 103 -4.89 9.00 10.66
C GLY A 103 -5.29 8.28 11.94
N ALA A 104 -5.03 8.89 13.11
CA ALA A 104 -5.50 8.58 14.47
C ALA A 104 -4.44 8.98 15.51
N GLY A 105 -4.69 10.04 16.30
CA GLY A 105 -3.92 10.36 17.53
C GLY A 105 -2.40 10.57 17.37
N GLN A 106 -1.70 10.76 18.50
CA GLN A 106 -0.23 10.80 18.57
C GLN A 106 0.35 9.40 18.28
N GLN A 107 0.27 8.94 17.03
CA GLN A 107 1.01 7.76 16.59
C GLN A 107 2.43 8.15 16.20
N ASN A 108 3.39 7.35 16.64
CA ASN A 108 4.79 7.54 16.28
C ASN A 108 5.00 7.27 14.77
N PRO A 109 6.00 7.90 14.16
CA PRO A 109 6.45 7.54 12.82
C PRO A 109 6.75 6.03 12.71
N LYS A 110 6.51 5.46 11.52
CA LYS A 110 6.70 4.04 11.23
C LYS A 110 7.59 3.86 10.02
N MET A 111 8.25 2.71 9.94
CA MET A 111 8.94 2.26 8.72
C MET A 111 8.28 0.98 8.22
N PHE A 112 7.65 1.06 7.04
CA PHE A 112 7.09 -0.11 6.36
C PHE A 112 8.17 -0.77 5.51
N VAL A 113 8.26 -2.11 5.55
CA VAL A 113 9.34 -2.87 4.90
C VAL A 113 8.74 -4.01 4.07
N LYS A 114 9.26 -4.20 2.86
CA LYS A 114 8.98 -5.38 2.02
C LYS A 114 10.26 -5.91 1.39
N GLY A 115 10.35 -7.22 1.16
CA GLY A 115 11.55 -7.82 0.58
C GLY A 115 11.50 -9.34 0.54
N ALA A 116 12.66 -9.95 0.28
CA ALA A 116 12.83 -11.40 0.34
C ALA A 116 12.52 -11.91 1.77
N PRO A 117 11.70 -12.96 1.94
CA PRO A 117 11.28 -13.43 3.25
C PRO A 117 12.46 -13.71 4.19
N GLU A 118 13.48 -14.41 3.71
CA GLU A 118 14.64 -14.82 4.51
C GLU A 118 15.38 -13.60 5.06
N SER A 119 15.61 -12.59 4.22
CA SER A 119 16.33 -11.37 4.58
C SER A 119 15.52 -10.40 5.45
N VAL A 120 14.18 -10.43 5.38
CA VAL A 120 13.33 -9.59 6.22
C VAL A 120 13.16 -10.23 7.60
N ILE A 121 12.79 -11.52 7.63
CA ILE A 121 12.52 -12.26 8.88
C ILE A 121 13.76 -12.33 9.78
N GLU A 122 14.96 -12.49 9.21
CA GLU A 122 16.22 -12.49 9.98
C GLU A 122 16.43 -11.21 10.81
N ARG A 123 15.82 -10.09 10.41
CA ARG A 123 15.93 -8.79 11.10
C ARG A 123 14.72 -8.46 11.97
N CYS A 124 13.72 -9.35 12.04
CA CYS A 124 12.54 -9.17 12.88
C CYS A 124 12.81 -9.73 14.28
N THR A 125 12.75 -8.87 15.30
CA THR A 125 12.92 -9.24 16.71
C THR A 125 11.61 -9.36 17.48
N HIS A 126 10.49 -9.04 16.81
CA HIS A 126 9.10 -9.05 17.28
C HIS A 126 8.21 -9.43 16.08
#